data_AF-A0A812Z5U5-F1
#
_entry.id   AF-A0A812Z5U5-F1
#
_cell.length_a   1.000
_cell.length_b   1.000
_cell.length_c   1.000
_cell.angle_alpha   90.00
_cell.angle_beta   90.00
_cell.angle_gamma   90.00
#
_symmetry.space_group_name_H-M   'P 1'
#
loop_
_entity.id
_entity.type
_entity.pdbx_description
1 polymer ?
#
loop_
_entity_poly.entity_id
_entity_poly.type
_entity_poly.pdbx_seq_one_letter_code
_entity_poly.pdbx_strand_id
1 'polypeptide(L)'
;MYKQVIAARKAEGRWYKDKDFPDKEDEAWYYMPKGHLLRLDNSTSESQTLRVDQAMDEDLAKVLEEGNVLQAGSMPAAHAASEAGEKALLGLFDEAGGMQKRIPKPRKDNKEEPEEMKPKTLKEQVAEKETEILKDSTEARKTSITLTKLNYGGQLSEQLLKFSKQMESAYKKMCQLDKDGNTKALRKVIKWVDQKKPWFKQAQAQ
;
A
#
# COMPACT_ATOMS: atom_id res chain seq x y z
N MET A 1 -11.21 -39.46 -11.84
CA MET A 1 -10.02 -38.80 -12.42
C MET A 1 -9.49 -39.50 -13.67
N TYR A 2 -9.17 -40.79 -13.65
CA TYR A 2 -8.54 -41.49 -14.80
C TYR A 2 -9.29 -41.37 -16.15
N LYS A 3 -10.62 -41.52 -16.15
CA LYS A 3 -11.46 -41.39 -17.37
C LYS A 3 -11.35 -40.00 -18.04
N GLN A 4 -11.18 -38.94 -17.25
CA GLN A 4 -11.04 -37.57 -17.78
C GLN A 4 -9.66 -37.36 -18.42
N VAL A 5 -8.61 -37.94 -17.82
CA VAL A 5 -7.25 -37.90 -18.40
C VAL A 5 -7.21 -38.65 -19.73
N ILE A 6 -7.83 -39.82 -19.81
CA ILE A 6 -7.95 -40.58 -21.07
C ILE A 6 -8.68 -39.78 -22.15
N ALA A 7 -9.82 -39.16 -21.81
CA ALA A 7 -10.59 -38.35 -22.76
C ALA A 7 -9.77 -37.17 -23.31
N ALA A 8 -9.02 -36.48 -22.44
CA ALA A 8 -8.13 -35.41 -22.84
C ALA A 8 -7.00 -35.89 -23.78
N ARG A 9 -6.41 -37.07 -23.53
CA ARG A 9 -5.35 -37.63 -24.40
C ARG A 9 -5.87 -38.15 -25.74
N LYS A 10 -7.10 -38.69 -25.79
CA LYS A 10 -7.78 -39.01 -27.06
C LYS A 10 -7.99 -37.74 -27.88
N ALA A 11 -8.42 -36.64 -27.25
CA ALA A 11 -8.61 -35.34 -27.91
C ALA A 11 -7.29 -34.73 -28.41
N GLU A 12 -6.19 -34.89 -27.65
CA GLU A 12 -4.86 -34.41 -28.05
C GLU A 12 -4.14 -35.32 -29.07
N GLY A 13 -4.72 -36.46 -29.46
CA GLY A 13 -4.11 -37.40 -30.40
C GLY A 13 -2.89 -38.15 -29.85
N ARG A 14 -2.70 -38.19 -28.52
CA ARG A 14 -1.53 -38.78 -27.85
C ARG A 14 -1.80 -40.22 -27.39
N TRP A 15 -2.22 -41.07 -28.33
CA TRP A 15 -2.50 -42.48 -28.09
C TRP A 15 -2.12 -43.33 -29.30
N TYR A 16 -1.81 -44.60 -29.06
CA TYR A 16 -1.53 -45.57 -30.11
C TYR A 16 -2.35 -46.84 -29.85
N LYS A 17 -2.96 -47.38 -30.91
CA LYS A 17 -3.61 -48.69 -30.91
C LYS A 17 -2.63 -49.71 -31.45
N ASP A 18 -2.39 -50.75 -30.67
CA ASP A 18 -1.55 -51.86 -31.11
C ASP A 18 -2.22 -52.61 -32.26
N LYS A 19 -1.41 -53.06 -33.23
CA LYS A 19 -1.91 -53.76 -34.42
C LYS A 19 -2.35 -55.18 -34.10
N ASP A 20 -1.81 -55.76 -33.03
CA ASP A 20 -2.10 -57.13 -32.61
C ASP A 20 -3.44 -57.26 -31.85
N PHE A 21 -4.04 -56.14 -31.41
CA PHE A 21 -5.30 -56.10 -30.64
C PHE A 21 -6.25 -54.97 -31.11
N PRO A 22 -6.81 -55.03 -32.34
CA PRO A 22 -7.58 -53.94 -32.93
C PRO A 22 -8.96 -53.68 -32.26
N ASP A 23 -9.56 -54.71 -31.65
CA ASP A 23 -10.97 -54.68 -31.20
C ASP A 23 -11.16 -54.33 -29.72
N LYS A 24 -10.08 -54.18 -28.94
CA LYS A 24 -10.18 -53.85 -27.51
C LYS A 24 -9.85 -52.39 -27.25
N GLU A 25 -10.87 -51.59 -26.96
CA GLU A 25 -10.69 -50.15 -26.65
C GLU A 25 -9.95 -49.88 -25.34
N ASP A 26 -9.90 -50.87 -24.44
CA ASP A 26 -9.26 -50.78 -23.12
C ASP A 26 -7.74 -51.00 -23.17
N GLU A 27 -7.21 -51.54 -24.28
CA GLU A 27 -5.77 -51.79 -24.49
C GLU A 27 -5.11 -50.69 -25.36
N ALA A 28 -5.67 -49.47 -25.36
CA ALA A 28 -5.04 -48.32 -25.98
C ALA A 28 -3.91 -47.77 -25.10
N TRP A 29 -2.71 -47.61 -25.67
CA TRP A 29 -1.55 -47.07 -24.97
C TRP A 29 -1.53 -45.53 -25.05
N TYR A 30 -1.32 -44.86 -23.91
CA TYR A 30 -1.28 -43.39 -23.82
C TYR A 30 0.13 -42.90 -23.48
N TYR A 31 0.62 -41.91 -24.22
CA TYR A 31 1.93 -41.32 -23.94
C TYR A 31 1.85 -40.37 -22.75
N MET A 32 2.57 -40.69 -21.67
CA MET A 32 2.70 -39.82 -20.51
C MET A 32 3.90 -38.87 -20.69
N PRO A 33 3.74 -37.55 -20.52
CA PRO A 33 4.88 -36.63 -20.55
C PRO A 33 5.82 -36.95 -19.38
N LYS A 34 7.12 -37.12 -19.66
CA LYS A 34 8.15 -37.27 -18.63
C LYS A 34 8.12 -36.04 -17.71
N GLY A 35 8.04 -36.26 -16.39
CA GLY A 35 8.05 -35.18 -15.41
C GLY A 35 9.29 -34.30 -15.55
N HIS A 36 9.16 -32.99 -15.31
CA HIS A 36 10.30 -32.07 -15.31
C HIS A 36 11.27 -32.42 -14.17
N LEU A 37 12.49 -32.82 -14.54
CA LEU A 37 13.62 -32.82 -13.61
C LEU A 37 14.13 -31.37 -13.51
N LEU A 38 13.85 -30.70 -12.38
CA LEU A 38 14.50 -29.42 -12.06
C LEU A 38 15.97 -29.67 -11.76
N ARG A 39 16.88 -29.17 -12.60
CA ARG A 39 18.30 -29.00 -12.24
C ARG A 39 18.46 -27.68 -11.49
N LEU A 40 19.01 -27.74 -10.27
CA LEU A 40 19.38 -26.58 -9.45
C LEU A 40 20.87 -26.28 -9.67
N ASP A 41 21.20 -25.60 -10.75
CA ASP A 41 22.54 -25.02 -10.92
C ASP A 41 22.49 -23.57 -10.40
N ASN A 42 22.94 -23.36 -9.16
CA ASN A 42 23.06 -22.04 -8.54
C ASN A 42 24.34 -21.35 -9.03
N SER A 43 24.25 -20.55 -10.10
CA SER A 43 25.29 -19.60 -10.48
C SER A 43 24.72 -18.18 -10.48
N THR A 44 25.32 -17.28 -9.70
CA THR A 44 25.02 -15.85 -9.72
C THR A 44 26.09 -15.13 -10.53
N SER A 45 25.69 -14.45 -11.60
CA SER A 45 26.53 -13.49 -12.31
C SER A 45 25.84 -12.13 -12.28
N GLU A 46 26.63 -11.07 -12.12
CA GLU A 46 26.13 -9.70 -12.03
C GLU A 46 26.67 -8.90 -13.22
N SER A 47 25.79 -8.15 -13.87
CA SER A 47 26.14 -7.25 -14.97
C SER A 47 25.46 -5.91 -14.71
N GLN A 48 26.24 -4.83 -14.67
CA GLN A 48 25.73 -3.48 -14.46
C GLN A 48 25.90 -2.65 -15.73
N THR A 49 24.85 -1.93 -16.12
CA THR A 49 24.88 -0.96 -17.23
C THR A 49 24.40 0.38 -16.72
N LEU A 50 25.26 1.40 -16.78
CA LEU A 50 24.92 2.77 -16.45
C LEU A 50 24.35 3.46 -17.71
N ARG A 51 23.19 4.12 -17.59
CA ARG A 51 22.60 4.94 -18.66
C ARG A 51 22.34 6.33 -18.11
N VAL A 52 22.85 7.35 -18.78
CA VAL A 52 22.69 8.76 -18.42
C VAL A 52 21.81 9.42 -19.48
N ASP A 53 20.65 9.91 -19.09
CA ASP A 53 19.62 10.46 -20.00
C ASP A 53 19.71 12.01 -20.15
N GLN A 54 20.78 12.65 -19.69
CA GLN A 54 20.98 14.10 -19.84
C GLN A 54 22.37 14.42 -20.40
N ALA A 55 22.48 15.55 -21.10
CA ALA A 55 23.74 16.11 -21.60
C ALA A 55 24.66 16.49 -20.42
N MET A 56 25.35 15.50 -19.89
CA MET A 56 26.41 15.62 -18.89
C MET A 56 27.76 15.65 -19.59
N ASP A 57 28.72 16.39 -19.01
CA ASP A 57 30.11 16.38 -19.48
C ASP A 57 30.70 14.97 -19.37
N GLU A 58 31.38 14.52 -20.43
CA GLU A 58 31.95 13.17 -20.55
C GLU A 58 32.96 12.86 -19.42
N ASP A 59 33.64 13.88 -18.90
CA ASP A 59 34.60 13.73 -17.82
C ASP A 59 33.92 13.48 -16.46
N LEU A 60 32.72 14.04 -16.24
CA LEU A 60 31.91 13.74 -15.07
C LEU A 60 31.34 12.32 -15.12
N ALA A 61 30.98 11.85 -16.32
CA ALA A 61 30.54 10.47 -16.53
C ALA A 61 31.66 9.46 -16.23
N LYS A 62 32.89 9.73 -16.69
CA LYS A 62 34.05 8.88 -16.39
C LYS A 62 34.42 8.87 -14.91
N VAL A 63 34.36 10.01 -14.23
CA VAL A 63 34.60 10.07 -12.78
C VAL A 63 33.54 9.29 -11.99
N LEU A 64 32.29 9.26 -12.45
CA LEU A 64 31.23 8.44 -11.85
C LEU A 64 31.39 6.94 -12.13
N GLU A 65 31.98 6.57 -13.28
CA GLU A 65 32.35 5.18 -13.59
C GLU A 65 33.55 4.71 -12.74
N GLU A 66 34.61 5.52 -12.61
CA GLU A 66 35.83 5.17 -11.90
C GLU A 66 35.70 5.29 -10.37
N GLY A 67 34.99 6.31 -9.89
CA GLY A 67 34.72 6.57 -8.47
C GLY A 67 33.43 5.93 -7.93
N ASN A 68 32.85 5.01 -8.71
CA ASN A 68 31.62 4.25 -8.50
C ASN A 68 30.94 4.52 -7.15
N VAL A 69 29.99 5.46 -7.14
CA VAL A 69 29.19 5.84 -5.95
C VAL A 69 28.39 4.65 -5.38
N LEU A 70 28.35 3.54 -6.12
CA LEU A 70 27.68 2.28 -5.78
C LEU A 70 28.67 1.10 -5.82
N GLN A 71 29.96 1.31 -5.53
CA GLN A 71 30.90 0.20 -5.38
C GLN A 71 30.38 -0.76 -4.30
N ALA A 72 30.43 -2.06 -4.56
CA ALA A 72 29.98 -3.06 -3.59
C ALA A 72 30.71 -2.86 -2.25
N GLY A 73 29.97 -2.44 -1.21
CA GLY A 73 30.50 -2.13 0.12
C GLY A 73 30.51 -0.64 0.50
N SER A 74 30.26 0.30 -0.42
CA SER A 74 30.06 1.70 -0.07
C SER A 74 28.65 1.92 0.48
N MET A 75 28.53 2.28 1.76
CA MET A 75 27.23 2.63 2.34
C MET A 75 26.80 4.02 1.87
N PRO A 76 25.52 4.21 1.48
CA PRO A 76 25.00 5.52 1.14
C PRO A 76 25.03 6.43 2.38
N ALA A 77 25.43 7.69 2.21
CA ALA A 77 25.35 8.69 3.28
C ALA A 77 23.87 8.95 3.63
N ALA A 78 23.45 8.51 4.83
CA ALA A 78 22.14 8.84 5.38
C ALA A 78 22.25 10.14 6.16
N HIS A 79 21.46 11.14 5.81
CA HIS A 79 21.36 12.40 6.56
C HIS A 79 19.99 12.52 7.20
N ALA A 80 19.96 12.69 8.52
CA ALA A 80 18.73 12.96 9.27
C ALA A 80 18.94 14.18 10.18
N ALA A 81 17.84 14.77 10.68
CA ALA A 81 17.90 15.97 11.51
C ALA A 81 18.63 15.76 12.86
N SER A 82 18.89 14.52 13.25
CA SER A 82 19.62 14.16 14.47
C SER A 82 20.43 12.88 14.28
N GLU A 83 21.57 12.76 14.97
CA GLU A 83 22.43 11.57 14.91
C GLU A 83 21.70 10.29 15.34
N ALA A 84 20.73 10.41 16.26
CA ALA A 84 19.86 9.29 16.65
C ALA A 84 18.92 8.85 15.52
N GLY A 85 18.47 9.80 14.69
CA GLY A 85 17.68 9.51 13.50
C GLY A 85 18.49 8.83 12.40
N GLU A 86 19.76 9.21 12.22
CA GLU A 86 20.65 8.56 11.26
C GLU A 86 20.93 7.11 11.64
N LYS A 87 21.18 6.84 12.92
CA LYS A 87 21.34 5.47 13.43
C LYS A 87 20.06 4.64 13.31
N ALA A 88 18.89 5.25 13.52
CA ALA A 88 17.61 4.56 13.35
C ALA A 88 17.33 4.21 11.87
N LEU A 89 17.69 5.09 10.94
CA LEU A 89 17.57 4.82 9.51
C LEU A 89 18.54 3.72 9.06
N LEU A 90 19.78 3.73 9.54
CA LEU A 90 20.77 2.69 9.22
C LEU A 90 20.41 1.35 9.86
N GLY A 91 19.90 1.33 11.10
CA GLY A 91 19.44 0.10 11.76
C GLY A 91 18.27 -0.57 11.03
N LEU A 92 17.43 0.21 10.35
CA LEU A 92 16.36 -0.28 9.48
C LEU A 92 16.86 -1.09 8.27
N PHE A 93 18.10 -0.85 7.84
CA PHE A 93 18.74 -1.60 6.75
C PHE A 93 19.56 -2.80 7.24
N ASP A 94 20.11 -2.75 8.46
CA ASP A 94 20.88 -3.85 9.07
C ASP A 94 19.99 -5.00 9.59
N GLU A 95 18.73 -4.72 9.94
CA GLU A 95 17.77 -5.79 10.19
C GLU A 95 17.55 -6.59 8.89
N ALA A 96 17.80 -7.91 8.94
CA ALA A 96 17.82 -8.84 7.80
C ALA A 96 16.48 -9.00 7.03
N GLY A 97 15.53 -8.07 7.19
CA GLY A 97 14.29 -7.93 6.44
C GLY A 97 14.09 -6.55 5.80
N GLY A 98 15.08 -5.65 5.84
CA GLY A 98 14.96 -4.22 5.48
C GLY A 98 14.81 -3.88 3.99
N MET A 99 14.92 -4.84 3.07
CA MET A 99 14.42 -4.63 1.71
C MET A 99 12.98 -5.14 1.62
N GLN A 100 12.01 -4.23 1.76
CA GLN A 100 10.68 -4.48 1.23
C GLN A 100 10.83 -4.74 -0.28
N LYS A 101 10.91 -6.03 -0.65
CA LYS A 101 10.67 -6.48 -2.03
C LYS A 101 9.43 -5.73 -2.50
N ARG A 102 9.45 -5.15 -3.71
CA ARG A 102 8.21 -4.69 -4.36
C ARG A 102 7.33 -5.91 -4.58
N ILE A 103 6.50 -6.24 -3.60
CA ILE A 103 5.49 -7.28 -3.70
C ILE A 103 4.41 -6.74 -4.65
N PRO A 104 4.11 -7.37 -5.80
CA PRO A 104 2.90 -7.04 -6.54
C PRO A 104 1.72 -7.30 -5.61
N LYS A 105 0.93 -6.26 -5.31
CA LYS A 105 -0.15 -6.25 -4.30
C LYS A 105 -0.88 -7.60 -4.24
N PRO A 106 -0.66 -8.41 -3.19
CA PRO A 106 -1.56 -9.50 -2.90
C PRO A 106 -2.86 -8.90 -2.35
N ARG A 107 -4.00 -9.45 -2.78
CA ARG A 107 -5.29 -9.15 -2.17
C ARG A 107 -5.16 -9.45 -0.67
N LYS A 108 -5.49 -8.45 0.14
CA LYS A 108 -5.25 -8.43 1.57
C LYS A 108 -6.21 -9.39 2.28
N ASP A 109 -5.77 -10.63 2.47
CA ASP A 109 -6.27 -11.48 3.55
C ASP A 109 -5.30 -11.32 4.73
N ASN A 110 -5.70 -10.45 5.66
CA ASN A 110 -4.95 -10.18 6.89
C ASN A 110 -5.35 -11.24 7.92
N LYS A 111 -4.42 -12.11 8.30
CA LYS A 111 -4.48 -12.90 9.53
C LYS A 111 -3.31 -12.51 10.41
N GLU A 112 -3.56 -11.55 11.31
CA GLU A 112 -2.92 -11.50 12.62
C GLU A 112 -3.97 -11.96 13.63
N GLU A 113 -3.57 -12.84 14.54
CA GLU A 113 -4.46 -13.39 15.57
C GLU A 113 -4.93 -12.30 16.54
N PRO A 114 -6.14 -12.48 17.10
CA PRO A 114 -7.06 -11.39 17.31
C PRO A 114 -7.04 -10.93 18.77
N GLU A 115 -6.67 -9.68 19.01
CA GLU A 115 -7.50 -8.93 19.95
C GLU A 115 -8.88 -8.87 19.30
N GLU A 116 -9.94 -9.25 20.02
CA GLU A 116 -11.32 -9.17 19.52
C GLU A 116 -11.73 -7.72 19.28
N MET A 117 -11.12 -7.04 18.30
CA MET A 117 -11.66 -5.87 17.65
C MET A 117 -12.86 -6.36 16.87
N LYS A 118 -14.02 -6.40 17.55
CA LYS A 118 -15.31 -6.46 16.88
C LYS A 118 -15.24 -5.44 15.74
N PRO A 119 -15.35 -5.86 14.47
CA PRO A 119 -15.20 -4.95 13.35
C PRO A 119 -16.26 -3.87 13.54
N LYS A 120 -15.81 -2.66 13.92
CA LYS A 120 -16.73 -1.54 14.16
C LYS A 120 -17.60 -1.43 12.93
N THR A 121 -18.89 -1.62 13.12
CA THR A 121 -19.85 -1.55 12.03
C THR A 121 -19.74 -0.16 11.41
N LEU A 122 -20.03 -0.02 10.12
CA LEU A 122 -19.97 1.30 9.45
C LEU A 122 -20.80 2.35 10.20
N LYS A 123 -21.88 1.93 10.87
CA LYS A 123 -22.71 2.78 11.73
C LYS A 123 -22.01 3.23 13.01
N GLU A 124 -21.29 2.33 13.68
CA GLU A 124 -20.48 2.69 14.86
C GLU A 124 -19.33 3.63 14.50
N GLN A 125 -18.66 3.40 13.36
CA GLN A 125 -17.61 4.31 12.87
C GLN A 125 -18.17 5.71 12.55
N VAL A 126 -19.38 5.77 12.00
CA VAL A 126 -20.07 7.04 11.74
C VAL A 126 -20.40 7.73 13.06
N ALA A 127 -21.00 7.03 14.01
CA ALA A 127 -21.38 7.59 15.31
C ALA A 127 -20.15 8.15 16.07
N GLU A 128 -19.04 7.41 16.07
CA GLU A 128 -17.79 7.90 16.67
C GLU A 128 -17.28 9.15 15.95
N LYS A 129 -17.17 9.12 14.63
CA LYS A 129 -16.71 10.26 13.83
C LYS A 129 -17.63 11.46 13.95
N GLU A 130 -18.94 11.26 14.08
CA GLU A 130 -19.93 12.32 14.31
C GLU A 130 -19.67 13.06 15.62
N THR A 131 -19.44 12.31 16.70
CA THR A 131 -19.10 12.93 18.00
C THR A 131 -17.77 13.66 17.97
N GLU A 132 -16.77 13.12 17.27
CA GLU A 132 -15.47 13.78 17.10
C GLU A 132 -15.58 15.07 16.28
N ILE A 133 -16.29 15.06 15.15
CA ILE A 133 -16.50 16.24 14.30
C ILE A 133 -17.18 17.36 15.10
N LEU A 134 -18.15 17.00 15.94
CA LEU A 134 -18.85 17.97 16.77
C LEU A 134 -17.91 18.58 17.83
N LYS A 135 -17.10 17.75 18.50
CA LYS A 135 -16.09 18.21 19.47
C LYS A 135 -15.07 19.13 18.80
N ASP A 136 -14.44 18.69 17.71
CA ASP A 136 -13.45 19.46 16.93
C ASP A 136 -14.03 20.81 16.47
N SER A 137 -15.29 20.84 16.03
CA SER A 137 -15.96 22.08 15.64
C SER A 137 -16.17 23.04 16.81
N THR A 138 -16.59 22.53 17.98
CA THR A 138 -16.80 23.38 19.16
C THR A 138 -15.48 23.92 19.71
N GLU A 139 -14.42 23.12 19.69
CA GLU A 139 -13.08 23.54 20.08
C GLU A 139 -12.53 24.60 19.12
N ALA A 140 -12.65 24.39 17.80
CA ALA A 140 -12.27 25.38 16.80
C ALA A 140 -13.03 26.71 16.97
N ARG A 141 -14.32 26.65 17.31
CA ARG A 141 -15.10 27.87 17.59
C ARG A 141 -14.60 28.55 18.87
N LYS A 142 -14.34 27.81 19.95
CA LYS A 142 -13.80 28.38 21.19
C LYS A 142 -12.44 29.03 20.97
N THR A 143 -11.52 28.35 20.29
CA THR A 143 -10.18 28.88 19.99
C THR A 143 -10.25 30.09 19.06
N SER A 144 -11.17 30.11 18.10
CA SER A 144 -11.40 31.30 17.26
C SER A 144 -11.84 32.52 18.10
N ILE A 145 -12.72 32.33 19.09
CA ILE A 145 -13.21 33.41 19.94
C ILE A 145 -12.08 33.93 20.85
N THR A 146 -11.24 33.05 21.39
CA THR A 146 -10.10 33.46 22.20
C THR A 146 -9.05 34.20 21.38
N LEU A 147 -8.76 33.72 20.16
CA LEU A 147 -7.79 34.34 19.25
C LEU A 147 -8.26 35.70 18.72
N THR A 148 -9.56 35.91 18.54
CA THR A 148 -10.11 37.22 18.14
C THR A 148 -9.82 38.31 19.18
N LYS A 149 -9.59 37.96 20.45
CA LYS A 149 -9.22 38.91 21.51
C LYS A 149 -7.73 39.28 21.51
N LEU A 150 -6.90 38.58 20.73
CA LEU A 150 -5.46 38.79 20.66
C LEU A 150 -5.12 39.61 19.39
N ASN A 151 -4.27 40.62 19.52
CA ASN A 151 -3.97 41.60 18.46
C ASN A 151 -3.38 41.01 17.15
N TYR A 152 -2.81 39.80 17.20
CA TYR A 152 -2.23 39.12 16.04
C TYR A 152 -3.01 37.85 15.62
N GLY A 153 -4.16 37.58 16.23
CA GLY A 153 -4.93 36.35 16.02
C GLY A 153 -5.96 36.39 14.89
N GLY A 154 -6.15 37.52 14.20
CA GLY A 154 -7.29 37.74 13.30
C GLY A 154 -7.38 36.78 12.11
N GLN A 155 -6.27 36.53 11.41
CA GLN A 155 -6.30 35.61 10.26
C GLN A 155 -6.52 34.15 10.66
N LEU A 156 -5.90 33.72 11.76
CA LEU A 156 -6.07 32.37 12.29
C LEU A 156 -7.48 32.16 12.87
N SER A 157 -8.04 33.16 13.55
CA SER A 157 -9.39 33.08 14.09
C SER A 157 -10.45 32.97 12.98
N GLU A 158 -10.30 33.72 11.88
CA GLU A 158 -11.16 33.57 10.71
C GLU A 158 -11.07 32.18 10.07
N GLN A 159 -9.85 31.63 9.97
CA GLN A 159 -9.63 30.29 9.42
C GLN A 159 -10.24 29.21 10.31
N LEU A 160 -10.08 29.30 11.63
CA LEU A 160 -10.70 28.39 12.60
C LEU A 160 -12.24 28.48 12.56
N LEU A 161 -12.79 29.67 12.38
CA LEU A 161 -14.23 29.86 12.24
C LEU A 161 -14.76 29.30 10.92
N LYS A 162 -14.01 29.44 9.82
CA LYS A 162 -14.32 28.79 8.53
C LYS A 162 -14.27 27.26 8.66
N PHE A 163 -13.29 26.72 9.37
CA PHE A 163 -13.18 25.29 9.66
C PHE A 163 -14.36 24.77 10.51
N SER A 164 -14.74 25.49 11.57
CA SER A 164 -15.91 25.13 12.39
C SER A 164 -17.20 25.06 11.56
N LYS A 165 -17.47 26.06 10.70
CA LYS A 165 -18.62 26.04 9.77
C LYS A 165 -18.57 24.86 8.79
N GLN A 166 -17.38 24.53 8.30
CA GLN A 166 -17.14 23.41 7.40
C GLN A 166 -17.42 22.06 8.09
N MET A 167 -16.98 21.88 9.33
CA MET A 167 -17.24 20.68 10.13
C MET A 167 -18.71 20.54 10.51
N GLU A 168 -19.41 21.62 10.85
CA GLU A 168 -20.87 21.61 11.05
C GLU A 168 -21.63 21.22 9.78
N SER A 169 -21.19 21.71 8.60
CA SER A 169 -21.80 21.31 7.32
C SER A 169 -21.54 19.83 7.00
N ALA A 170 -20.34 19.32 7.29
CA ALA A 170 -20.00 17.91 7.10
C ALA A 170 -20.84 17.01 8.03
N TYR A 171 -21.01 17.42 9.29
CA TYR A 171 -21.89 16.74 10.25
C TYR A 171 -23.33 16.66 9.75
N LYS A 172 -23.92 17.78 9.33
CA LYS A 172 -25.29 17.80 8.76
C LYS A 172 -25.44 16.87 7.55
N LYS A 173 -24.43 16.86 6.67
CA LYS A 173 -24.40 15.95 5.52
C LYS A 173 -24.25 14.49 5.94
N MET A 174 -23.46 14.18 6.96
CA MET A 174 -23.33 12.83 7.49
C MET A 174 -24.66 12.34 8.08
N CYS A 175 -25.33 13.13 8.91
CA CYS A 175 -26.63 12.75 9.47
C CYS A 175 -27.72 12.57 8.41
N GLN A 176 -27.69 13.33 7.32
CA GLN A 176 -28.60 13.12 6.17
C GLN A 176 -28.27 11.82 5.44
N LEU A 177 -26.99 11.61 5.13
CA LEU A 177 -26.53 10.42 4.39
C LEU A 177 -26.69 9.12 5.19
N ASP A 178 -26.66 9.20 6.53
CA ASP A 178 -26.94 8.07 7.41
C ASP A 178 -28.43 7.69 7.37
N LYS A 179 -29.34 8.68 7.34
CA LYS A 179 -30.78 8.45 7.12
C LYS A 179 -31.07 7.87 5.73
N ASP A 180 -30.37 8.36 4.71
CA ASP A 180 -30.54 7.90 3.32
C ASP A 180 -29.86 6.54 3.05
N GLY A 181 -29.07 6.02 3.99
CA GLY A 181 -28.36 4.73 3.85
C GLY A 181 -27.26 4.72 2.78
N ASN A 182 -26.82 5.88 2.29
CA ASN A 182 -25.85 5.96 1.20
C ASN A 182 -24.40 5.81 1.68
N THR A 183 -23.96 4.56 1.80
CA THR A 183 -22.63 4.17 2.33
C THR A 183 -21.43 4.67 1.50
N LYS A 184 -21.59 4.99 0.22
CA LYS A 184 -20.50 5.51 -0.64
C LYS A 184 -20.27 6.99 -0.40
N ALA A 185 -21.35 7.78 -0.39
CA ALA A 185 -21.29 9.20 -0.12
C ALA A 185 -20.79 9.46 1.31
N LEU A 186 -21.26 8.68 2.27
CA LEU A 186 -20.84 8.77 3.67
C LEU A 186 -19.33 8.51 3.85
N ARG A 187 -18.79 7.47 3.20
CA ARG A 187 -17.32 7.23 3.17
C ARG A 187 -16.53 8.39 2.56
N LYS A 188 -17.08 9.06 1.55
CA LYS A 188 -16.44 10.23 0.92
C LYS A 188 -16.38 11.41 1.88
N VAL A 189 -17.44 11.66 2.65
CA VAL A 189 -17.47 12.72 3.66
C VAL A 189 -16.50 12.41 4.81
N ILE A 190 -16.45 11.18 5.30
CA ILE A 190 -15.49 10.77 6.34
C ILE A 190 -14.04 11.01 5.87
N LYS A 191 -13.70 10.59 4.63
CA LYS A 191 -12.37 10.84 4.07
C LYS A 191 -12.05 12.34 3.96
N TRP A 192 -13.03 13.15 3.59
CA TRP A 192 -12.85 14.60 3.50
C TRP A 192 -12.61 15.23 4.87
N VAL A 193 -13.32 14.77 5.91
CA VAL A 193 -13.09 15.20 7.31
C VAL A 193 -11.69 14.78 7.77
N ASP A 194 -11.29 13.54 7.53
CA ASP A 194 -9.97 13.02 7.93
C ASP A 194 -8.82 13.77 7.25
N GLN A 195 -9.01 14.30 6.04
CA GLN A 195 -8.03 15.18 5.37
C GLN A 195 -7.89 16.56 6.03
N LYS A 196 -8.95 17.05 6.67
CA LYS A 196 -8.98 18.39 7.28
C LYS A 196 -8.54 18.37 8.76
N LYS A 197 -8.64 17.23 9.44
CA LYS A 197 -8.19 17.05 10.83
C LYS A 197 -6.71 17.40 11.08
N PRO A 198 -5.74 17.01 10.22
CA PRO A 198 -4.32 17.35 10.44
C PRO A 198 -4.07 18.85 10.49
N TRP A 199 -4.73 19.62 9.62
CA TRP A 199 -4.62 21.08 9.62
C TRP A 199 -5.13 21.68 10.94
N PHE A 200 -6.25 21.18 11.47
CA PHE A 200 -6.77 21.66 12.75
C PHE A 200 -5.84 21.35 13.92
N LYS A 201 -5.26 20.14 13.97
CA LYS A 201 -4.26 19.78 14.98
C LYS A 201 -3.04 20.69 14.94
N GLN A 202 -2.57 21.05 13.75
CA GLN A 202 -1.48 22.01 13.58
C GLN A 202 -1.88 23.42 14.03
N ALA A 203 -3.08 23.87 13.66
CA ALA A 203 -3.62 25.17 14.03
C ALA A 203 -3.91 25.32 15.53
N GLN A 204 -4.13 24.22 16.25
CA GLN A 204 -4.32 24.19 17.70
C GLN A 204 -2.99 24.14 18.48
N ALA A 205 -1.93 23.65 17.85
CA ALA A 205 -0.59 23.54 18.46
C ALA A 205 0.24 24.83 18.34
N GLN A 206 -0.26 25.84 17.63
CA GLN A 206 0.31 27.20 17.53
C GLN A 206 -0.39 28.15 18.50
#